data_AF-A0A6M1SSD5-F1
#
_entry.id   AF-A0A6M1SSD5-F1
#
_cell.length_a   1.000
_cell.length_b   1.000
_cell.length_c   1.000
_cell.angle_alpha   90.00
_cell.angle_beta   90.00
_cell.angle_gamma   90.00
#
_symmetry.space_group_name_H-M   'P 1'
#
loop_
_entity.id
_entity.type
_entity.pdbx_description
1 polymer ?
#
loop_
_entity_poly.entity_id
_entity_poly.type
_entity_poly.pdbx_seq_one_letter_code
_entity_poly.pdbx_strand_id
1 'polypeptide(L)'
;MFEQYHIEISSESRHSQVLNAILAFITGVLTLVYPNFLYLIAGSYLLFLGIIFIAFKVSPTLSALPIVAGVLIFIFPELIPITFAGFLGLFGLLLLFAFQFAVVGVITLVLALLVIMNPGSIAYLVATFLLIYAISDFIRYFQQGEA
;
A
#
# COMPACT_ATOMS: atom_id res chain seq x y z
N MET A 1 -28.58 -24.07 -11.66
CA MET A 1 -27.91 -23.20 -12.64
C MET A 1 -27.09 -22.21 -11.85
N PHE A 2 -25.77 -22.39 -11.79
CA PHE A 2 -24.88 -21.41 -11.16
C PHE A 2 -24.46 -20.45 -12.26
N GLU A 3 -25.04 -19.26 -12.29
CA GLU A 3 -24.53 -18.15 -13.10
C GLU A 3 -23.14 -17.80 -12.57
N GLN A 4 -22.14 -18.29 -13.30
CA GLN A 4 -20.75 -17.94 -13.12
C GLN A 4 -20.64 -16.46 -13.48
N TYR A 5 -20.63 -15.61 -12.46
CA TYR A 5 -20.34 -14.19 -12.59
C TYR A 5 -18.92 -14.07 -13.14
N HIS A 6 -18.81 -14.01 -14.48
CA HIS A 6 -17.58 -13.66 -15.16
C HIS A 6 -17.33 -12.21 -14.79
N ILE A 7 -16.45 -12.02 -13.81
CA ILE A 7 -15.82 -10.73 -13.58
C ILE A 7 -15.02 -10.49 -14.86
N GLU A 8 -15.59 -9.74 -15.79
CA GLU A 8 -14.83 -9.06 -16.82
C GLU A 8 -13.85 -8.17 -16.07
N ILE A 9 -12.65 -8.70 -15.85
CA ILE A 9 -11.50 -7.90 -15.49
C ILE A 9 -11.31 -7.00 -16.70
N SER A 10 -11.91 -5.81 -16.63
CA SER A 10 -11.62 -4.68 -17.51
C SER A 10 -10.11 -4.69 -17.72
N SER A 11 -9.68 -5.14 -18.90
CA SER A 11 -8.26 -5.30 -19.19
C SER A 11 -7.67 -3.90 -19.09
N GLU A 12 -6.93 -3.63 -18.01
CA GLU A 12 -6.09 -2.43 -17.96
C GLU A 12 -5.34 -2.35 -19.29
N SER A 13 -5.35 -1.16 -19.90
CA SER A 13 -4.68 -1.02 -21.18
C SER A 13 -3.23 -1.49 -21.00
N ARG A 14 -2.75 -2.30 -21.94
CA ARG A 14 -1.39 -2.89 -21.92
C ARG A 14 -0.30 -1.83 -21.66
N HIS A 15 -0.58 -0.59 -22.03
CA HIS A 15 0.24 0.58 -21.76
C HIS A 15 0.23 1.03 -20.29
N SER A 16 -0.95 1.12 -19.66
CA SER A 16 -1.11 1.44 -18.23
C SER A 16 -0.38 0.44 -17.34
N GLN A 17 -0.42 -0.85 -17.70
CA GLN A 17 0.24 -1.90 -16.93
C GLN A 17 1.77 -1.76 -16.93
N VAL A 18 2.38 -1.52 -18.10
CA VAL A 18 3.84 -1.29 -18.18
C VAL A 18 4.24 -0.01 -17.45
N LEU A 19 3.44 1.05 -17.56
CA LEU A 19 3.70 2.29 -16.84
C LEU A 19 3.63 2.08 -15.32
N ASN A 20 2.63 1.37 -14.83
CA ASN A 20 2.49 1.03 -13.41
C ASN A 20 3.68 0.19 -12.92
N ALA A 21 4.11 -0.80 -13.71
CA ALA A 21 5.28 -1.63 -13.41
C ALA A 21 6.56 -0.80 -13.31
N ILE A 22 6.82 0.09 -14.28
CA ILE A 22 7.99 0.97 -14.29
C ILE A 22 7.94 1.96 -13.12
N LEU A 23 6.79 2.58 -12.87
CA LEU A 23 6.61 3.52 -11.77
C LEU A 23 6.82 2.83 -10.43
N ALA A 24 6.24 1.65 -10.22
CA ALA A 24 6.44 0.86 -9.01
C ALA A 24 7.90 0.42 -8.84
N PHE A 25 8.58 0.03 -9.92
CA PHE A 25 9.99 -0.33 -9.89
C PHE A 25 10.87 0.85 -9.48
N ILE A 26 10.72 2.00 -10.15
CA ILE A 26 11.47 3.21 -9.84
C ILE A 26 11.21 3.65 -8.40
N THR A 27 9.94 3.66 -7.98
CA THR A 27 9.54 4.06 -6.63
C THR A 27 10.10 3.10 -5.58
N GLY A 28 10.09 1.79 -5.86
CA GLY A 28 10.69 0.76 -5.00
C GLY A 28 12.20 0.95 -4.85
N VAL A 29 12.92 1.13 -5.96
CA VAL A 29 14.38 1.39 -5.93
C VAL A 29 14.70 2.70 -5.20
N LEU A 30 13.96 3.77 -5.48
CA LEU A 30 14.16 5.06 -4.81
C LEU A 30 13.91 4.96 -3.31
N THR A 31 12.90 4.22 -2.87
CA THR A 31 12.61 4.00 -1.45
C THR A 31 13.72 3.19 -0.77
N LEU A 32 14.38 2.28 -1.51
CA LEU A 32 15.46 1.45 -1.00
C LEU A 32 16.78 2.25 -0.87
N VAL A 33 17.08 3.12 -1.84
CA VAL A 33 18.27 3.99 -1.82
C VAL A 33 18.08 5.17 -0.86
N TYR A 34 16.88 5.75 -0.82
CA TYR A 34 16.51 6.88 0.02
C TYR A 34 15.28 6.52 0.88
N PRO A 35 15.48 5.97 2.09
CA PRO A 35 14.37 5.58 2.97
C PRO A 35 13.47 6.77 3.36
N ASN A 36 14.04 7.98 3.38
CA ASN A 36 13.31 9.23 3.54
C ASN A 36 12.30 9.49 2.41
N PHE A 37 12.46 8.90 1.23
CA PHE A 37 11.51 9.08 0.13
C PHE A 37 10.11 8.54 0.46
N LEU A 38 10.00 7.64 1.43
CA LEU A 38 8.74 7.06 1.88
C LEU A 38 7.73 8.11 2.34
N TYR A 39 8.15 9.16 3.06
CA TYR A 39 7.21 10.19 3.54
C TYR A 39 6.65 11.03 2.39
N LEU A 40 7.44 11.24 1.32
CA LEU A 40 6.97 11.93 0.13
C LEU A 40 5.88 11.11 -0.55
N ILE A 41 6.08 9.81 -0.70
CA ILE A 41 5.11 8.91 -1.34
C ILE A 41 3.85 8.83 -0.48
N ALA A 42 3.97 8.48 0.80
CA ALA A 42 2.83 8.28 1.69
C ALA A 42 2.06 9.59 1.93
N GLY A 43 2.76 10.69 2.19
CA GLY A 43 2.16 12.00 2.39
C GLY A 43 1.44 12.50 1.14
N SER A 44 2.08 12.42 -0.03
CA SER A 44 1.47 12.83 -1.30
C SER A 44 0.25 11.96 -1.64
N TYR A 45 0.35 10.64 -1.43
CA TYR A 45 -0.76 9.71 -1.64
C TYR A 45 -1.98 10.10 -0.79
N LEU A 46 -1.79 10.39 0.49
CA LEU A 46 -2.89 10.78 1.38
C LEU A 46 -3.48 12.14 1.00
N LEU A 47 -2.67 13.11 0.59
CA LEU A 47 -3.16 14.39 0.06
C LEU A 47 -4.02 14.18 -1.19
N PHE A 48 -3.52 13.41 -2.17
CA PHE A 48 -4.26 13.09 -3.38
C PHE A 48 -5.55 12.34 -3.09
N LEU A 49 -5.51 11.35 -2.18
CA LEU A 49 -6.69 10.60 -1.75
C LEU A 49 -7.76 11.53 -1.17
N GLY A 50 -7.34 12.50 -0.35
CA GLY A 50 -8.25 13.51 0.19
C GLY A 50 -8.85 14.43 -0.88
N ILE A 51 -8.06 14.86 -1.86
CA ILE A 51 -8.55 15.65 -3.00
C ILE A 51 -9.54 14.84 -3.83
N ILE A 52 -9.26 13.55 -4.06
CA ILE A 52 -10.18 12.63 -4.73
C ILE A 52 -11.49 12.50 -3.94
N PHE A 53 -11.44 12.36 -2.62
CA PHE A 53 -12.64 12.29 -1.79
C PHE A 53 -13.51 13.56 -1.92
N ILE A 54 -12.88 14.74 -1.98
CA ILE A 54 -13.57 16.00 -2.26
C ILE A 54 -14.19 15.97 -3.68
N ALA A 55 -13.43 15.54 -4.69
CA ALA A 55 -13.89 15.48 -6.07
C ALA A 55 -15.11 14.54 -6.23
N PHE A 56 -15.15 13.42 -5.51
CA PHE A 56 -16.25 12.48 -5.48
C PHE A 56 -17.36 12.82 -4.48
N LYS A 57 -17.33 14.03 -3.89
CA LYS A 57 -18.34 14.53 -2.94
C LYS A 57 -18.55 13.61 -1.72
N VAL A 58 -17.49 12.93 -1.28
CA VAL A 58 -17.48 12.24 0.02
C VAL A 58 -17.62 13.29 1.12
N SER A 59 -18.27 12.91 2.23
CA SER A 59 -18.49 13.80 3.38
C SER A 59 -17.23 14.60 3.73
N PRO A 60 -17.31 15.94 3.91
CA PRO A 60 -16.15 16.79 4.16
C PRO A 60 -15.29 16.31 5.34
N THR A 61 -15.94 15.76 6.38
CA THR A 61 -15.26 15.23 7.56
C THR A 61 -14.39 14.02 7.23
N LEU A 62 -14.88 13.12 6.36
CA LEU A 62 -14.14 11.94 5.91
C LEU A 62 -13.01 12.33 4.94
N SER A 63 -13.23 13.33 4.10
CA SER A 63 -12.24 13.85 3.16
C SER A 63 -11.09 14.60 3.85
N ALA A 64 -11.35 15.24 4.98
CA ALA A 64 -10.33 15.96 5.75
C ALA A 64 -9.32 15.01 6.41
N LEU A 65 -9.72 13.80 6.80
CA LEU A 65 -8.85 12.82 7.46
C LEU A 65 -7.57 12.51 6.67
N PRO A 66 -7.63 12.06 5.41
CA PRO A 66 -6.43 11.79 4.63
C PRO A 66 -5.63 13.07 4.33
N ILE A 67 -6.26 14.23 4.15
CA ILE A 67 -5.53 15.49 3.94
C ILE A 67 -4.70 15.84 5.17
N VAL A 68 -5.33 15.86 6.35
CA VAL A 68 -4.66 16.19 7.61
C VAL A 68 -3.57 15.17 7.93
N ALA A 69 -3.83 13.88 7.73
CA ALA A 69 -2.83 12.83 7.89
C ALA A 69 -1.65 13.01 6.93
N GLY A 70 -1.91 13.34 5.66
CA GLY A 70 -0.86 13.64 4.69
C GLY A 70 0.01 14.82 5.10
N VAL A 71 -0.60 15.94 5.50
CA VAL A 71 0.13 17.12 6.02
C VAL A 71 0.95 16.76 7.26
N LEU A 72 0.38 16.01 8.20
CA LEU A 72 1.08 15.58 9.41
C LEU A 72 2.29 14.70 9.10
N ILE A 73 2.20 13.80 8.11
CA ILE A 73 3.34 12.97 7.68
C ILE A 73 4.47 13.81 7.10
N PHE A 74 4.17 14.90 6.37
CA PHE A 74 5.20 15.81 5.87
C PHE A 74 5.93 16.55 7.00
N ILE A 75 5.20 16.93 8.06
CA ILE A 75 5.79 17.64 9.21
C ILE A 75 6.53 16.64 10.13
N PHE A 76 5.95 15.45 10.33
CA PHE A 76 6.43 14.43 11.24
C PHE A 76 6.51 13.07 10.52
N PRO A 77 7.58 12.81 9.76
CA PRO A 77 7.75 11.56 9.03
C PRO A 77 7.89 10.34 9.97
N GLU A 78 8.27 10.58 11.22
CA GLU A 78 8.34 9.58 12.30
C GLU A 78 6.97 8.99 12.69
N LEU A 79 5.87 9.59 12.24
CA LEU A 79 4.53 9.03 12.45
C LEU A 79 4.24 7.83 11.55
N ILE A 80 4.92 7.68 10.41
CA ILE A 80 4.66 6.58 9.48
C ILE A 80 4.91 5.23 10.19
N PRO A 81 6.03 5.02 10.90
CA PRO A 81 6.25 3.76 11.57
C PRO A 81 5.25 3.41 12.65
N ILE A 82 4.90 4.38 13.48
CA ILE A 82 3.99 4.17 14.59
C ILE A 82 2.59 3.88 14.09
N THR A 83 2.10 4.63 13.10
CA THR A 83 0.77 4.44 12.52
C THR A 83 0.65 3.11 11.77
N PHE A 84 1.68 2.74 11.00
CA PHE A 84 1.72 1.46 10.30
C PHE A 84 1.79 0.26 11.25
N ALA A 85 2.61 0.34 12.31
CA ALA A 85 2.65 -0.68 13.35
C ALA A 85 1.34 -0.79 14.12
N GLY A 86 0.70 0.34 14.45
CA GLY A 86 -0.61 0.35 15.10
C GLY A 86 -1.68 -0.32 14.23
N PHE A 87 -1.69 -0.03 12.92
CA PHE A 87 -2.55 -0.69 11.95
C PHE A 87 -2.30 -2.20 11.89
N LEU A 88 -1.04 -2.63 11.74
CA LEU A 88 -0.68 -4.06 11.73
C LEU A 88 -1.04 -4.75 13.04
N GLY A 89 -0.83 -4.09 14.18
CA GLY A 89 -1.16 -4.60 15.51
C GLY A 89 -2.65 -4.85 15.67
N LEU A 90 -3.47 -3.85 15.34
CA LEU A 90 -4.93 -3.97 15.40
C LEU A 90 -5.44 -5.02 14.41
N PHE A 91 -4.96 -4.98 13.17
CA PHE A 91 -5.35 -5.94 12.15
C PHE A 91 -4.95 -7.38 12.52
N GLY A 92 -3.74 -7.57 13.05
CA GLY A 92 -3.26 -8.86 13.53
C GLY A 92 -4.10 -9.42 14.67
N LEU A 93 -4.51 -8.57 15.62
CA LEU A 93 -5.44 -8.96 16.69
C LEU A 93 -6.80 -9.38 16.13
N LEU A 94 -7.37 -8.61 15.20
CA LEU A 94 -8.64 -8.96 14.56
C LEU A 94 -8.56 -10.30 13.83
N LEU A 95 -7.48 -10.57 13.10
CA LEU A 95 -7.26 -11.85 12.42
C LEU A 95 -7.15 -13.02 13.39
N LEU A 96 -6.51 -12.80 14.55
CA LEU A 96 -6.37 -13.81 15.60
C LEU A 96 -7.73 -14.15 16.21
N PHE A 97 -8.58 -13.15 16.45
CA PHE A 97 -9.95 -13.35 16.95
C PHE A 97 -10.92 -13.89 15.89
N ALA A 98 -10.66 -13.67 14.61
CA ALA A 98 -11.47 -14.20 13.51
C ALA A 98 -11.36 -15.73 13.34
N PHE A 99 -10.48 -16.42 14.10
CA PHE A 99 -10.25 -17.87 14.15
C PHE A 99 -9.72 -18.53 12.85
N GLN A 100 -10.20 -18.12 11.68
CA GLN A 100 -9.84 -18.68 10.36
C GLN A 100 -8.39 -18.39 9.92
N PHE A 101 -7.77 -17.31 10.44
CA PHE A 101 -6.45 -16.84 10.00
C PHE A 101 -5.48 -16.63 11.17
N ALA A 102 -5.55 -17.47 12.21
CA ALA A 102 -4.74 -17.30 13.42
C ALA A 102 -3.22 -17.22 13.13
N VAL A 103 -2.70 -18.06 12.22
CA VAL A 103 -1.27 -18.02 11.83
C VAL A 103 -0.90 -16.70 11.16
N VAL A 104 -1.73 -16.23 10.23
CA VAL A 104 -1.52 -14.95 9.54
C VAL A 104 -1.61 -13.78 10.54
N GLY A 105 -2.53 -13.86 11.49
CA GLY A 105 -2.66 -12.90 12.59
C GLY A 105 -1.39 -12.81 13.44
N VAL A 106 -0.84 -13.95 13.87
CA VAL A 106 0.42 -14.00 14.62
C VAL A 106 1.57 -13.40 13.82
N ILE A 107 1.71 -13.75 12.54
CA ILE A 107 2.76 -13.17 11.67
C ILE A 107 2.60 -11.65 11.58
N THR A 108 1.37 -11.17 11.42
CA THR A 108 1.08 -9.73 11.33
C THR A 108 1.46 -9.00 12.62
N LEU A 109 1.20 -9.59 13.79
CA LEU A 109 1.62 -9.05 15.09
C LEU A 109 3.15 -9.02 15.25
N VAL A 110 3.83 -10.08 14.80
CA VAL A 110 5.30 -10.11 14.80
C VAL A 110 5.85 -9.00 13.91
N LEU A 111 5.28 -8.78 12.72
CA LEU A 111 5.68 -7.68 11.85
C LEU A 111 5.44 -6.32 12.50
N ALA A 112 4.32 -6.13 13.20
CA ALA A 112 4.04 -4.90 13.94
C ALA A 112 5.11 -4.62 15.00
N LEU A 113 5.51 -5.64 15.77
CA LEU A 113 6.56 -5.53 16.77
C LEU A 113 7.93 -5.21 16.14
N LEU A 114 8.28 -5.89 15.06
CA LEU A 114 9.55 -5.64 14.35
C LEU A 114 9.63 -4.22 13.82
N VAL A 115 8.52 -3.67 13.33
CA VAL A 115 8.43 -2.28 12.89
C VAL A 115 8.65 -1.31 14.04
N ILE A 116 8.07 -1.55 15.23
CA ILE A 116 8.29 -0.71 16.41
C ILE A 116 9.75 -0.76 16.85
N MET A 117 10.34 -1.95 16.87
CA MET A 117 11.74 -2.14 17.30
C MET A 117 12.73 -1.54 16.29
N ASN A 118 12.39 -1.53 15.00
CA ASN A 118 13.23 -1.01 13.93
C ASN A 118 12.40 -0.14 12.98
N PRO A 119 12.15 1.14 13.30
CA PRO A 119 11.28 2.01 12.50
C PRO A 119 11.73 2.18 11.04
N GLY A 120 13.04 2.15 10.80
CA GLY A 120 13.61 2.21 9.44
C GLY A 120 13.29 1.00 8.57
N SER A 121 12.84 -0.13 9.15
CA SER A 121 12.50 -1.36 8.43
C SER A 121 11.34 -1.18 7.44
N ILE A 122 10.43 -0.23 7.69
CA ILE A 122 9.25 -0.04 6.84
C ILE A 122 9.62 0.40 5.44
N ALA A 123 10.63 1.27 5.29
CA ALA A 123 11.07 1.69 3.98
C ALA A 123 11.48 0.47 3.14
N TYR A 124 12.19 -0.48 3.75
CA TYR A 124 12.58 -1.72 3.09
C TYR A 124 11.40 -2.66 2.82
N LEU A 125 10.45 -2.78 3.75
CA LEU A 125 9.23 -3.58 3.56
C LEU A 125 8.39 -3.04 2.39
N VAL A 126 8.16 -1.72 2.36
CA VAL A 126 7.39 -1.06 1.29
C VAL A 126 8.15 -1.14 -0.03
N ALA A 127 9.47 -0.91 -0.04
CA ALA A 127 10.29 -1.07 -1.23
C ALA A 127 10.21 -2.51 -1.79
N THR A 128 10.31 -3.51 -0.92
CA THR A 128 10.19 -4.92 -1.30
C THR A 128 8.83 -5.21 -1.91
N PHE A 129 7.76 -4.71 -1.29
CA PHE A 129 6.40 -4.87 -1.82
C PHE A 129 6.25 -4.23 -3.20
N LEU A 130 6.75 -3.01 -3.39
CA LEU A 130 6.71 -2.30 -4.68
C LEU A 130 7.51 -3.03 -5.77
N LEU A 131 8.66 -3.61 -5.43
CA LEU A 131 9.46 -4.39 -6.38
C LEU A 131 8.77 -5.70 -6.76
N ILE A 132 8.19 -6.43 -5.79
CA ILE A 132 7.40 -7.63 -6.07
C ILE A 132 6.19 -7.30 -6.93
N TYR A 133 5.50 -6.20 -6.63
CA TYR A 133 4.38 -5.72 -7.42
C TYR A 133 4.81 -5.41 -8.87
N ALA A 134 5.90 -4.66 -9.05
CA ALA A 134 6.45 -4.37 -10.37
C ALA A 134 6.78 -5.64 -11.17
N ILE A 135 7.46 -6.61 -10.54
CA ILE A 135 7.78 -7.90 -11.17
C ILE A 135 6.50 -8.66 -11.56
N SER A 136 5.51 -8.70 -10.67
CA SER A 136 4.23 -9.37 -10.93
C SER A 136 3.52 -8.76 -12.13
N ASP A 137 3.59 -7.43 -12.26
CA ASP A 137 2.95 -6.71 -13.34
C ASP A 137 3.70 -6.88 -14.68
N PHE A 138 5.03 -6.96 -14.65
CA PHE A 138 5.82 -7.38 -15.81
C PHE A 138 5.48 -8.80 -16.27
N ILE A 139 5.36 -9.76 -15.35
CA ILE A 139 5.01 -11.14 -15.68
C ILE A 139 3.63 -11.19 -16.37
N ARG A 140 2.63 -10.50 -15.81
CA ARG A 140 1.30 -10.41 -16.43
C ARG A 140 1.35 -9.79 -17.83
N TYR A 141 2.16 -8.75 -18.04
CA TYR A 141 2.33 -8.14 -19.36
C TYR A 141 2.87 -9.13 -20.40
N PHE A 142 3.84 -9.98 -20.03
CA PHE A 142 4.36 -11.01 -20.92
C PHE A 142 3.33 -12.11 -21.20
N GLN A 143 2.61 -12.56 -20.17
CA GLN A 143 1.56 -13.58 -20.32
C GLN A 143 0.40 -13.13 -21.23
N GLN A 144 0.06 -11.84 -21.24
CA GLN A 144 -0.95 -11.28 -22.14
C GLN A 144 -0.44 -11.06 -23.58
N GLY A 145 0.89 -11.05 -23.78
CA GLY A 145 1.51 -10.92 -25.09
C GLY A 145 1.69 -12.24 -25.85
N GLU A 146 1.47 -13.38 -25.19
CA GLU A 146 1.59 -14.74 -25.73
C GLU A 146 0.23 -15.38 -26.11
N ALA A 147 -0.86 -14.59 -26.15
CA ALA A 147 -2.19 -14.98 -26.65
C ALA A 147 -2.55 -14.20 -27.91
#